data_AF-A0A8C1IUF0-F1
#
_entry.id   AF-A0A8C1IUF0-F1
#
_cell.length_a   1.000
_cell.length_b   1.000
_cell.length_c   1.000
_cell.angle_alpha   90.00
_cell.angle_beta   90.00
_cell.angle_gamma   90.00
#
_symmetry.space_group_name_H-M   'P 1'
#
loop_
_entity.id
_entity.type
_entity.pdbx_description
1 polymer ?
#
loop_
_entity_poly.entity_id
_entity_poly.type
_entity_poly.pdbx_seq_one_letter_code
_entity_poly.pdbx_strand_id
1 'polypeptide(L)'
;EHFETDRDTGLALSSLPAPMFSRNDFSIWSILRKCIGMELSKITMPVIFNEPLSFLQRLTEYMEHTNLIHQANASDDSIERMKCVAAFAVSAVASQWERTGKPFNPLLGETYELVRDDLGFRLISEQVSHHPPVSAFHAEGLQKDFVFHGSIYPKLKFWGKSVEAEPKGIITLELPKHNEAYTWMNPTCCVHNIIVGQLWIEQYGNVEVINHRTGEKCCLSFKPCGLFGKELHKVEGYILDKSKKKVCNLYGKWTECMYTVDTATFETHKKNDKKASEDKKSSKQSSDSEETLQSGGDLLEVIPGSQLLWRIAPRPVNSVQMYNFTTFAMQLNELDKEIEAVIPKTDSRLRPDIRAMENGDIDLASEEKKRLEEKQRAARKNRSKSDDEWKTRWFHQGPNPHNGSQDWLFSSGYWDRDYSQVPDIY
;
A
#
# COMPACT_ATOMS: atom_id res chain seq x y z
N GLU A 1 -5.16 14.66 -32.86
CA GLU A 1 -5.13 13.52 -33.80
C GLU A 1 -3.80 12.77 -33.87
N HIS A 2 -2.88 12.85 -32.89
CA HIS A 2 -1.66 12.00 -32.85
C HIS A 2 -1.44 11.42 -31.45
N PHE A 3 -2.25 10.44 -31.06
CA PHE A 3 -1.99 9.52 -29.95
C PHE A 3 -2.55 8.11 -30.26
N GLU A 4 -2.31 7.64 -31.48
CA GLU A 4 -2.61 6.26 -31.90
C GLU A 4 -1.34 5.62 -32.47
N THR A 5 -0.29 5.48 -31.66
CA THR A 5 0.83 4.58 -31.97
C THR A 5 1.54 4.20 -30.67
N ASP A 6 1.08 3.13 -30.02
CA ASP A 6 1.94 2.29 -29.15
C ASP A 6 1.37 0.88 -28.91
N ARG A 7 0.21 0.54 -29.50
CA ARG A 7 -0.42 -0.77 -29.29
C ARG A 7 0.13 -1.91 -30.17
N ASP A 8 0.95 -1.62 -31.18
CA ASP A 8 1.54 -2.65 -32.03
C ASP A 8 2.83 -3.30 -31.45
N THR A 9 3.31 -2.86 -30.28
CA THR A 9 4.56 -3.37 -29.68
C THR A 9 4.36 -4.23 -28.43
N GLY A 10 3.13 -4.35 -27.90
CA GLY A 10 2.89 -5.04 -26.63
C GLY A 10 3.60 -4.40 -25.42
N LEU A 11 4.04 -3.14 -25.55
CA LEU A 11 4.70 -2.41 -24.48
C LEU A 11 3.62 -1.80 -23.57
N ALA A 12 3.62 -2.23 -22.31
CA ALA A 12 2.69 -1.75 -21.31
C ALA A 12 2.82 -0.23 -21.08
N LEU A 13 1.71 0.45 -20.79
CA LEU A 13 1.64 1.90 -20.61
C LEU A 13 2.72 2.39 -19.63
N SER A 14 3.61 3.26 -20.12
CA SER A 14 4.72 3.82 -19.33
C SER A 14 4.48 5.28 -18.91
N SER A 15 3.31 5.84 -19.16
CA SER A 15 2.97 7.24 -18.87
C SER A 15 1.48 7.48 -18.78
N LEU A 16 1.05 8.41 -17.92
CA LEU A 16 -0.32 8.90 -17.90
C LEU A 16 -0.57 9.89 -19.06
N PRO A 17 -1.83 10.13 -19.47
CA PRO A 17 -2.20 11.08 -20.53
C PRO A 17 -1.77 12.52 -20.26
N ALA A 18 -1.71 12.94 -19.00
CA ALA A 18 -1.27 14.28 -18.59
C ALA A 18 -0.31 14.21 -17.39
N PRO A 19 0.65 15.16 -17.29
CA PRO A 19 1.50 15.28 -16.10
C PRO A 19 0.71 15.80 -14.90
N MET A 20 1.25 15.57 -13.71
CA MET A 20 0.67 16.08 -12.48
C MET A 20 0.68 17.62 -12.42
N PHE A 21 -0.34 18.17 -11.78
CA PHE A 21 -0.44 19.61 -11.53
C PHE A 21 0.58 20.07 -10.50
N SER A 22 1.07 21.29 -10.67
CA SER A 22 1.89 21.97 -9.67
C SER A 22 1.07 22.17 -8.39
N ARG A 23 1.58 21.70 -7.26
CA ARG A 23 0.97 21.88 -5.93
C ARG A 23 1.47 23.14 -5.21
N ASN A 24 2.32 23.95 -5.87
CA ASN A 24 3.10 25.01 -5.22
C ASN A 24 2.24 26.13 -4.60
N ASP A 25 1.02 26.33 -5.10
CA ASP A 25 0.14 27.41 -4.63
C ASP A 25 -0.83 26.98 -3.53
N PHE A 26 -0.82 25.69 -3.11
CA PHE A 26 -1.82 25.14 -2.20
C PHE A 26 -1.21 24.50 -0.95
N SER A 27 -1.62 25.00 0.23
CA SER A 27 -1.21 24.46 1.54
C SER A 27 -2.23 23.47 2.09
N ILE A 28 -1.81 22.23 2.36
CA ILE A 28 -2.64 21.20 3.05
C ILE A 28 -3.17 21.72 4.39
N TRP A 29 -2.37 22.52 5.10
CA TRP A 29 -2.76 23.09 6.39
C TRP A 29 -3.95 24.04 6.33
N SER A 30 -4.11 24.77 5.23
CA SER A 30 -5.28 25.65 5.05
C SER A 30 -6.60 24.87 5.13
N ILE A 31 -6.58 23.58 4.74
CA ILE A 31 -7.70 22.65 4.86
C ILE A 31 -7.71 22.06 6.27
N LEU A 32 -6.61 21.45 6.72
CA LEU A 32 -6.56 20.76 8.02
C LEU A 32 -6.88 21.67 9.20
N ARG A 33 -6.55 22.96 9.14
CA ARG A 33 -6.93 23.95 10.16
C ARG A 33 -8.46 24.06 10.31
N LYS A 34 -9.22 23.96 9.21
CA LYS A 34 -10.69 23.93 9.23
C LYS A 34 -11.24 22.61 9.80
N CYS A 35 -10.38 21.60 9.98
CA CYS A 35 -10.71 20.24 10.37
C CYS A 35 -10.39 19.92 11.84
N ILE A 36 -9.79 20.86 12.59
CA ILE A 36 -9.43 20.64 13.99
C ILE A 36 -10.69 20.32 14.80
N GLY A 37 -10.75 19.12 15.38
CA GLY A 37 -11.91 18.62 16.15
C GLY A 37 -12.92 17.79 15.36
N MET A 38 -12.74 17.61 14.05
CA MET A 38 -13.57 16.76 13.19
C MET A 38 -12.85 15.47 12.79
N GLU A 39 -13.63 14.45 12.42
CA GLU A 39 -13.07 13.23 11.81
C GLU A 39 -12.57 13.53 10.39
N LEU A 40 -11.26 13.36 10.14
CA LEU A 40 -10.62 13.71 8.86
C LEU A 40 -11.24 13.04 7.63
N SER A 41 -11.87 11.88 7.80
CA SER A 41 -12.58 11.14 6.75
C SER A 41 -13.82 11.88 6.21
N LYS A 42 -14.38 12.83 6.95
CA LYS A 42 -15.59 13.59 6.59
C LYS A 42 -15.32 14.86 5.79
N ILE A 43 -14.05 15.17 5.50
CA ILE A 43 -13.66 16.38 4.77
C ILE A 43 -13.37 16.06 3.30
N THR A 44 -14.04 16.77 2.40
CA THR A 44 -13.77 16.74 0.97
C THR A 44 -12.45 17.46 0.71
N MET A 45 -11.39 16.70 0.44
CA MET A 45 -10.09 17.26 0.04
C MET A 45 -10.19 17.83 -1.39
N PRO A 46 -9.64 19.02 -1.69
CA PRO A 46 -9.53 19.50 -3.07
C PRO A 46 -8.77 18.51 -3.95
N VAL A 47 -9.19 18.39 -5.21
CA VAL A 47 -8.65 17.41 -6.18
C VAL A 47 -7.15 17.58 -6.39
N ILE A 48 -6.60 18.79 -6.27
CA ILE A 48 -5.17 19.05 -6.45
C ILE A 48 -4.25 18.29 -5.46
N PHE A 49 -4.78 17.90 -4.29
CA PHE A 49 -4.06 17.08 -3.32
C PHE A 49 -4.18 15.58 -3.59
N ASN A 50 -5.06 15.21 -4.52
CA ASN A 50 -5.20 13.83 -4.92
C ASN A 50 -4.07 13.38 -5.86
N GLU A 51 -4.01 12.08 -6.07
CA GLU A 51 -3.43 11.45 -7.25
C GLU A 51 -4.56 10.74 -7.99
N PRO A 52 -4.43 10.47 -9.30
CA PRO A 52 -5.50 9.91 -10.13
C PRO A 52 -5.68 8.39 -9.93
N LEU A 53 -5.75 7.95 -8.68
CA LEU A 53 -6.08 6.57 -8.30
C LEU A 53 -7.08 6.56 -7.14
N SER A 54 -8.00 5.61 -7.18
CA SER A 54 -8.84 5.25 -6.04
C SER A 54 -8.00 4.57 -4.95
N PHE A 55 -8.44 4.63 -3.69
CA PHE A 55 -7.78 3.88 -2.63
C PHE A 55 -7.81 2.36 -2.90
N LEU A 56 -8.82 1.86 -3.63
CA LEU A 56 -8.89 0.46 -4.06
C LEU A 56 -7.72 0.08 -4.99
N GLN A 57 -7.37 0.97 -5.92
CA GLN A 57 -6.20 0.83 -6.79
C GLN A 57 -4.90 0.94 -5.97
N ARG A 58 -4.80 1.90 -5.05
CA ARG A 58 -3.63 2.04 -4.15
C ARG A 58 -3.39 0.76 -3.33
N LEU A 59 -4.44 0.08 -2.88
CA LEU A 59 -4.33 -1.22 -2.19
C LEU A 59 -3.85 -2.33 -3.13
N THR A 60 -4.23 -2.28 -4.40
CA THR A 60 -3.80 -3.26 -5.40
C THR A 60 -2.29 -3.24 -5.65
N GLU A 61 -1.62 -2.13 -5.37
CA GLU A 61 -0.15 -2.03 -5.39
C GLU A 61 0.55 -3.03 -4.43
N TYR A 62 -0.17 -3.62 -3.46
CA TYR A 62 0.36 -4.73 -2.65
C TYR A 62 0.83 -5.91 -3.51
N MET A 63 0.26 -6.07 -4.71
CA MET A 63 0.55 -7.17 -5.63
C MET A 63 1.70 -6.89 -6.61
N GLU A 64 2.36 -5.73 -6.54
CA GLU A 64 3.45 -5.37 -7.46
C GLU A 64 4.59 -6.42 -7.48
N HIS A 65 4.86 -7.05 -6.35
CA HIS A 65 5.94 -8.04 -6.19
C HIS A 65 5.41 -9.46 -5.94
N THR A 66 4.32 -9.85 -6.63
CA THR A 66 3.69 -11.19 -6.52
C THR A 66 4.67 -12.34 -6.80
N ASN A 67 5.75 -12.10 -7.54
CA ASN A 67 6.83 -13.07 -7.73
C ASN A 67 7.40 -13.63 -6.41
N LEU A 68 7.36 -12.87 -5.31
CA LEU A 68 7.80 -13.34 -3.99
C LEU A 68 6.86 -14.40 -3.42
N ILE A 69 5.56 -14.32 -3.69
CA ILE A 69 4.58 -15.36 -3.32
C ILE A 69 4.87 -16.64 -4.11
N HIS A 70 5.12 -16.53 -5.42
CA HIS A 70 5.46 -17.69 -6.25
C HIS A 70 6.77 -18.35 -5.81
N GLN A 71 7.79 -17.56 -5.41
CA GLN A 71 9.02 -18.08 -4.83
C GLN A 71 8.76 -18.82 -3.51
N ALA A 72 7.89 -18.29 -2.64
CA ALA A 72 7.47 -18.99 -1.43
C ALA A 72 6.79 -20.33 -1.77
N ASN A 73 5.85 -20.34 -2.72
CA ASN A 73 5.17 -21.56 -3.17
C ASN A 73 6.12 -22.64 -3.74
N ALA A 74 7.19 -22.21 -4.42
CA ALA A 74 8.19 -23.11 -4.98
C ALA A 74 9.09 -23.77 -3.92
N SER A 75 9.25 -23.17 -2.74
CA SER A 75 10.13 -23.69 -1.69
C SER A 75 9.47 -24.76 -0.82
N ASP A 76 10.18 -25.87 -0.59
CA ASP A 76 9.76 -26.93 0.34
C ASP A 76 10.19 -26.64 1.80
N ASP A 77 11.17 -25.75 2.02
CA ASP A 77 11.60 -25.30 3.36
C ASP A 77 10.69 -24.16 3.88
N SER A 78 10.05 -24.38 5.03
CA SER A 78 9.15 -23.41 5.68
C SER A 78 9.83 -22.11 6.10
N ILE A 79 11.12 -22.16 6.45
CA ILE A 79 11.89 -20.96 6.78
C ILE A 79 12.19 -20.14 5.53
N GLU A 80 12.52 -20.78 4.41
CA GLU A 80 12.67 -20.09 3.12
C GLU A 80 11.33 -19.48 2.67
N ARG A 81 10.21 -20.19 2.86
CA ARG A 81 8.88 -19.61 2.63
C ARG A 81 8.65 -18.37 3.49
N MET A 82 8.93 -18.45 4.80
CA MET A 82 8.78 -17.30 5.70
C MET A 82 9.66 -16.11 5.30
N LYS A 83 10.88 -16.32 4.79
CA LYS A 83 11.72 -15.26 4.25
C LYS A 83 11.06 -14.58 3.05
N CYS A 84 10.51 -15.35 2.10
CA CYS A 84 9.80 -14.82 0.94
C CYS A 84 8.52 -14.06 1.35
N VAL A 85 7.73 -14.60 2.28
CA VAL A 85 6.52 -13.93 2.79
C VAL A 85 6.86 -12.64 3.53
N ALA A 86 7.92 -12.63 4.34
CA ALA A 86 8.40 -11.42 5.01
C ALA A 86 8.86 -10.36 4.01
N ALA A 87 9.58 -10.76 2.96
CA ALA A 87 9.97 -9.88 1.87
C ALA A 87 8.75 -9.33 1.12
N PHE A 88 7.75 -10.17 0.86
CA PHE A 88 6.50 -9.76 0.24
C PHE A 88 5.77 -8.71 1.10
N ALA A 89 5.63 -8.95 2.40
CA ALA A 89 5.00 -8.02 3.33
C ALA A 89 5.68 -6.63 3.37
N VAL A 90 7.02 -6.59 3.29
CA VAL A 90 7.77 -5.32 3.17
C VAL A 90 7.58 -4.68 1.79
N SER A 91 7.65 -5.48 0.72
CA SER A 91 7.53 -4.99 -0.66
C SER A 91 6.14 -4.41 -0.97
N ALA A 92 5.08 -4.96 -0.37
CA ALA A 92 3.71 -4.53 -0.57
C ALA A 92 3.49 -3.06 -0.17
N VAL A 93 4.29 -2.54 0.76
CA VAL A 93 4.22 -1.15 1.22
C VAL A 93 5.36 -0.28 0.69
N ALA A 94 6.16 -0.78 -0.26
CA ALA A 94 7.37 -0.08 -0.74
C ALA A 94 7.05 1.12 -1.66
N SER A 95 5.99 1.03 -2.46
CA SER A 95 5.66 2.04 -3.48
C SER A 95 5.29 3.41 -2.90
N GLN A 96 5.08 3.51 -1.58
CA GLN A 96 4.57 4.69 -0.89
C GLN A 96 5.57 5.85 -0.79
N TRP A 97 6.87 5.62 -0.96
CA TRP A 97 7.88 6.68 -0.88
C TRP A 97 7.59 7.82 -1.87
N GLU A 98 7.68 9.09 -1.48
CA GLU A 98 7.35 10.27 -2.33
C GLU A 98 5.90 10.34 -2.90
N ARG A 99 5.05 9.32 -2.71
CA ARG A 99 3.64 9.28 -3.12
C ARG A 99 2.74 10.07 -2.17
N THR A 100 3.03 11.36 -2.03
CA THR A 100 2.35 12.29 -1.11
C THR A 100 0.94 12.69 -1.56
N GLY A 101 0.54 12.30 -2.77
CA GLY A 101 -0.84 12.44 -3.24
C GLY A 101 -1.79 11.53 -2.46
N LYS A 102 -2.93 12.08 -2.06
CA LYS A 102 -4.00 11.30 -1.43
C LYS A 102 -4.74 10.52 -2.52
N PRO A 103 -4.90 9.19 -2.45
CA PRO A 103 -5.81 8.51 -3.37
C PRO A 103 -7.26 9.01 -3.16
N PHE A 104 -8.09 8.92 -4.19
CA PHE A 104 -9.52 9.23 -4.05
C PHE A 104 -10.16 8.30 -3.03
N ASN A 105 -10.99 8.86 -2.15
CA ASN A 105 -11.77 8.06 -1.21
C ASN A 105 -12.83 7.29 -2.01
N PRO A 106 -12.85 5.95 -1.97
CA PRO A 106 -13.81 5.19 -2.75
C PRO A 106 -15.24 5.47 -2.30
N LEU A 107 -16.18 5.45 -3.26
CA LEU A 107 -17.61 5.50 -2.95
C LEU A 107 -18.05 4.16 -2.34
N LEU A 108 -19.06 4.15 -1.48
CA LEU A 108 -19.64 2.93 -0.94
C LEU A 108 -20.17 2.04 -2.08
N GLY A 109 -19.68 0.81 -2.17
CA GLY A 109 -19.98 -0.11 -3.28
C GLY A 109 -19.15 0.11 -4.55
N GLU A 110 -18.19 1.03 -4.53
CA GLU A 110 -17.15 1.09 -5.55
C GLU A 110 -16.36 -0.21 -5.55
N THR A 111 -16.05 -0.71 -6.74
CA THR A 111 -15.24 -1.91 -6.94
C THR A 111 -14.00 -1.59 -7.75
N TYR A 112 -12.99 -2.44 -7.68
CA TYR A 112 -11.88 -2.39 -8.62
C TYR A 112 -11.35 -3.80 -8.86
N GLU A 113 -11.20 -4.17 -10.14
CA GLU A 113 -10.52 -5.40 -10.54
C GLU A 113 -9.19 -5.18 -11.25
N LEU A 114 -8.30 -6.17 -11.13
CA LEU A 114 -7.08 -6.26 -11.91
C LEU A 114 -6.80 -7.73 -12.24
N VAL A 115 -6.56 -8.02 -13.52
CA VAL A 115 -6.02 -9.31 -13.98
C VAL A 115 -4.64 -9.05 -14.57
N ARG A 116 -3.64 -9.80 -14.14
CA ARG A 116 -2.26 -9.72 -14.62
C ARG A 116 -1.77 -11.11 -14.97
N ASP A 117 -2.01 -11.52 -16.21
CA ASP A 117 -1.58 -12.83 -16.70
C ASP A 117 -0.06 -13.00 -16.64
N ASP A 118 0.68 -11.94 -16.91
CA ASP A 118 2.14 -11.88 -16.84
C ASP A 118 2.69 -12.05 -15.41
N LEU A 119 1.92 -11.63 -14.39
CA LEU A 119 2.24 -11.79 -12.97
C LEU A 119 1.49 -12.95 -12.31
N GLY A 120 0.65 -13.67 -13.06
CA GLY A 120 -0.02 -14.87 -12.59
C GLY A 120 -1.12 -14.66 -11.54
N PHE A 121 -1.78 -13.50 -11.47
CA PHE A 121 -2.86 -13.27 -10.49
C PHE A 121 -4.06 -12.49 -11.04
N ARG A 122 -5.18 -12.60 -10.34
CA ARG A 122 -6.32 -11.66 -10.44
C ARG A 122 -6.73 -11.16 -9.06
N LEU A 123 -7.24 -9.94 -8.98
CA LEU A 123 -7.66 -9.27 -7.75
C LEU A 123 -9.01 -8.58 -7.96
N ILE A 124 -9.87 -8.66 -6.94
CA ILE A 124 -11.07 -7.85 -6.77
C ILE A 124 -11.02 -7.14 -5.42
N SER A 125 -11.46 -5.88 -5.40
CA SER A 125 -11.69 -5.11 -4.18
C SER A 125 -13.03 -4.38 -4.21
N GLU A 126 -13.61 -4.16 -3.03
CA GLU A 126 -14.88 -3.45 -2.83
C GLU A 126 -14.76 -2.48 -1.65
N GLN A 127 -15.31 -1.28 -1.78
CA GLN A 127 -15.54 -0.39 -0.65
C GLN A 127 -16.77 -0.86 0.14
N VAL A 128 -16.51 -1.73 1.11
CA VAL A 128 -17.55 -2.42 1.90
C VAL A 128 -18.20 -1.55 2.97
N SER A 129 -17.53 -0.46 3.39
CA SER A 129 -18.09 0.51 4.34
C SER A 129 -17.52 1.91 4.11
N HIS A 130 -18.30 2.94 4.45
CA HIS A 130 -17.86 4.35 4.34
C HIS A 130 -17.72 5.04 5.71
N HIS A 131 -18.37 4.52 6.76
CA HIS A 131 -18.28 5.03 8.13
C HIS A 131 -18.24 3.88 9.16
N PRO A 132 -17.05 3.42 9.58
CA PRO A 132 -15.72 3.85 9.10
C PRO A 132 -15.45 3.42 7.65
N PRO A 133 -14.53 4.08 6.91
CA PRO A 133 -14.16 3.66 5.56
C PRO A 133 -13.38 2.35 5.60
N VAL A 134 -13.92 1.29 5.03
CA VAL A 134 -13.29 -0.03 4.95
C VAL A 134 -13.28 -0.47 3.49
N SER A 135 -12.10 -0.85 3.01
CA SER A 135 -11.90 -1.43 1.68
C SER A 135 -11.46 -2.89 1.85
N ALA A 136 -12.23 -3.83 1.30
CA ALA A 136 -11.88 -5.25 1.30
C ALA A 136 -11.26 -5.61 -0.05
N PHE A 137 -10.31 -6.55 -0.06
CA PHE A 137 -9.68 -7.06 -1.28
C PHE A 137 -9.46 -8.57 -1.19
N HIS A 138 -9.44 -9.21 -2.36
CA HIS A 138 -9.17 -10.62 -2.52
C HIS A 138 -8.42 -10.83 -3.84
N ALA A 139 -7.24 -11.40 -3.76
CA ALA A 139 -6.43 -11.81 -4.87
C ALA A 139 -6.21 -13.32 -4.85
N GLU A 140 -6.20 -13.93 -6.03
CA GLU A 140 -5.94 -15.35 -6.21
C GLU A 140 -4.94 -15.54 -7.34
N GLY A 141 -4.03 -16.50 -7.17
CA GLY A 141 -3.15 -16.93 -8.25
C GLY A 141 -3.97 -17.59 -9.35
N LEU A 142 -3.65 -17.31 -10.62
CA LEU A 142 -4.37 -17.87 -11.78
C LEU A 142 -4.26 -19.40 -11.84
N GLN A 143 -3.22 -19.97 -11.24
CA GLN A 143 -3.02 -21.41 -11.10
C GLN A 143 -3.60 -21.98 -9.80
N LYS A 144 -4.35 -21.16 -9.04
CA LYS A 144 -4.91 -21.50 -7.71
C LYS A 144 -3.82 -21.91 -6.70
N ASP A 145 -2.62 -21.35 -6.85
CA ASP A 145 -1.44 -21.64 -6.05
C ASP A 145 -1.33 -20.78 -4.79
N PHE A 146 -2.02 -19.63 -4.73
CA PHE A 146 -2.14 -18.81 -3.53
C PHE A 146 -3.46 -18.05 -3.47
N VAL A 147 -3.82 -17.61 -2.27
CA VAL A 147 -4.88 -16.61 -2.03
C VAL A 147 -4.33 -15.52 -1.11
N PHE A 148 -4.49 -14.26 -1.47
CA PHE A 148 -4.06 -13.11 -0.69
C PHE A 148 -5.22 -12.15 -0.48
N HIS A 149 -5.63 -11.92 0.76
CA HIS A 149 -6.82 -11.15 1.07
C HIS A 149 -6.71 -10.39 2.38
N GLY A 150 -7.65 -9.47 2.58
CA GLY A 150 -7.79 -8.72 3.81
C GLY A 150 -8.71 -7.52 3.63
N SER A 151 -8.81 -6.72 4.67
CA SER A 151 -9.55 -5.46 4.64
C SER A 151 -8.78 -4.37 5.35
N ILE A 152 -8.83 -3.14 4.83
CA ILE A 152 -8.09 -2.00 5.39
C ILE A 152 -9.05 -0.88 5.78
N TYR A 153 -8.96 -0.48 7.04
CA TYR A 153 -9.50 0.77 7.57
C TYR A 153 -8.34 1.72 7.93
N PRO A 154 -8.06 2.75 7.12
CA PRO A 154 -7.00 3.72 7.41
C PRO A 154 -7.46 4.71 8.49
N LYS A 155 -7.14 4.42 9.76
CA LYS A 155 -7.49 5.30 10.88
C LYS A 155 -6.52 6.48 10.96
N LEU A 156 -7.03 7.69 10.70
CA LEU A 156 -6.23 8.91 10.68
C LEU A 156 -6.09 9.55 12.07
N LYS A 157 -4.88 10.02 12.42
CA LYS A 157 -4.58 10.83 13.62
C LYS A 157 -3.70 12.02 13.24
N PHE A 158 -4.03 13.21 13.74
CA PHE A 158 -3.27 14.43 13.49
C PHE A 158 -2.39 14.75 14.71
N TRP A 159 -1.09 14.94 14.48
CA TRP A 159 -0.07 15.18 15.50
C TRP A 159 0.62 16.54 15.32
N GLY A 160 -0.16 17.58 15.03
CA GLY A 160 0.37 18.93 14.81
C GLY A 160 1.05 19.07 13.45
N LYS A 161 2.29 18.60 13.32
CA LYS A 161 3.08 18.72 12.07
C LYS A 161 3.03 17.49 11.16
N SER A 162 2.30 16.45 11.57
CA SER A 162 2.19 15.19 10.82
C SER A 162 0.80 14.59 10.90
N VAL A 163 0.40 13.81 9.89
CA VAL A 163 -0.77 12.93 9.93
C VAL A 163 -0.30 11.48 9.92
N GLU A 164 -0.71 10.71 10.92
CA GLU A 164 -0.58 9.26 10.92
C GLU A 164 -1.82 8.62 10.29
N ALA A 165 -1.60 7.64 9.42
CA ALA A 165 -2.58 6.69 8.93
C ALA A 165 -2.21 5.30 9.45
N GLU A 166 -3.02 4.79 10.38
CA GLU A 166 -2.89 3.45 10.92
C GLU A 166 -3.78 2.49 10.10
N PRO A 167 -3.20 1.62 9.24
CA PRO A 167 -3.98 0.70 8.40
C PRO A 167 -4.50 -0.46 9.26
N LYS A 168 -5.71 -0.30 9.83
CA LYS A 168 -6.35 -1.34 10.63
C LYS A 168 -6.90 -2.44 9.75
N GLY A 169 -6.49 -3.68 10.05
CA GLY A 169 -7.01 -4.89 9.44
C GLY A 169 -5.96 -5.97 9.35
N ILE A 170 -6.40 -7.23 9.31
CA ILE A 170 -5.51 -8.38 9.13
C ILE A 170 -5.32 -8.59 7.64
N ILE A 171 -4.07 -8.79 7.25
CA ILE A 171 -3.69 -9.30 5.95
C ILE A 171 -3.48 -10.80 6.07
N THR A 172 -4.00 -11.57 5.13
CA THR A 172 -3.90 -13.03 5.08
C THR A 172 -3.34 -13.48 3.74
N LEU A 173 -2.30 -14.32 3.78
CA LEU A 173 -1.77 -15.05 2.62
C LEU A 173 -1.89 -16.54 2.87
N GLU A 174 -2.56 -17.26 1.97
CA GLU A 174 -2.73 -18.70 2.02
C GLU A 174 -1.93 -19.34 0.89
N LEU A 175 -1.18 -20.39 1.22
CA LEU A 175 -0.42 -21.21 0.27
C LEU A 175 -1.00 -22.64 0.29
N PRO A 176 -2.04 -22.94 -0.52
CA PRO A 176 -2.75 -24.22 -0.49
C PRO A 176 -1.86 -25.45 -0.67
N LYS A 177 -0.82 -25.36 -1.52
CA LYS A 177 0.16 -26.45 -1.74
C LYS A 177 0.76 -26.96 -0.44
N HIS A 178 1.02 -26.05 0.51
CA HIS A 178 1.67 -26.34 1.78
C HIS A 178 0.66 -26.47 2.94
N ASN A 179 -0.62 -26.18 2.69
CA ASN A 179 -1.66 -26.09 3.71
C ASN A 179 -1.26 -25.10 4.84
N GLU A 180 -0.69 -23.96 4.43
CA GLU A 180 -0.18 -22.91 5.31
C GLU A 180 -0.95 -21.60 5.08
N ALA A 181 -1.09 -20.84 6.15
CA ALA A 181 -1.61 -19.48 6.10
C ALA A 181 -0.74 -18.58 6.95
N TYR A 182 -0.54 -17.36 6.46
CA TYR A 182 0.26 -16.32 7.09
C TYR A 182 -0.62 -15.13 7.36
N THR A 183 -0.54 -14.57 8.56
CA THR A 183 -1.25 -13.31 8.88
C THR A 183 -0.32 -12.26 9.44
N TRP A 184 -0.56 -11.00 9.09
CA TRP A 184 0.11 -9.84 9.67
C TRP A 184 -0.76 -8.59 9.63
N MET A 185 -0.27 -7.50 10.22
CA MET A 185 -0.82 -6.16 10.07
C MET A 185 0.24 -5.25 9.45
N ASN A 186 -0.15 -4.31 8.60
CA ASN A 186 0.76 -3.36 7.97
C ASN A 186 1.27 -2.31 8.97
N PRO A 187 2.47 -1.73 8.74
CA PRO A 187 3.01 -0.67 9.59
C PRO A 187 2.19 0.62 9.48
N THR A 188 2.33 1.51 10.47
CA THR A 188 1.75 2.85 10.41
C THR A 188 2.47 3.67 9.36
N CYS A 189 1.70 4.39 8.54
CA CYS A 189 2.22 5.38 7.60
C CYS A 189 2.08 6.78 8.22
N CYS A 190 3.09 7.63 8.09
CA CYS A 190 3.08 8.99 8.59
C CYS A 190 3.48 9.97 7.48
N VAL A 191 2.65 10.99 7.26
CA VAL A 191 2.95 12.10 6.36
C VAL A 191 3.39 13.28 7.20
N HIS A 192 4.65 13.68 7.04
CA HIS A 192 5.25 14.78 7.78
C HIS A 192 5.13 16.11 7.04
N ASN A 193 5.39 17.20 7.75
CA ASN A 193 5.43 18.57 7.23
C ASN A 193 4.12 19.05 6.58
N ILE A 194 2.98 18.55 7.06
CA ILE A 194 1.64 18.95 6.57
C ILE A 194 1.30 20.44 6.79
N ILE A 195 2.09 21.15 7.60
CA ILE A 195 1.95 22.59 7.86
C ILE A 195 2.93 23.43 7.03
N VAL A 196 4.22 23.18 7.19
CA VAL A 196 5.30 23.93 6.51
C VAL A 196 6.41 22.94 6.16
N GLY A 197 6.99 23.12 4.97
CA GLY A 197 8.10 22.31 4.46
C GLY A 197 7.65 21.33 3.39
N GLN A 198 8.62 20.58 2.86
CA GLN A 198 8.35 19.53 1.89
C GLN A 198 7.71 18.32 2.58
N LEU A 199 6.56 17.86 2.05
CA LEU A 199 5.90 16.65 2.50
C LEU A 199 6.79 15.45 2.22
N TRP A 200 6.87 14.55 3.20
CA TRP A 200 7.53 13.25 3.02
C TRP A 200 6.82 12.18 3.83
N ILE A 201 7.00 10.93 3.41
CA ILE A 201 6.31 9.78 3.96
C ILE A 201 7.30 8.94 4.75
N GLU A 202 6.87 8.49 5.91
CA GLU A 202 7.57 7.54 6.75
C GLU A 202 6.66 6.34 7.03
N GLN A 203 7.27 5.17 7.23
CA GLN A 203 6.57 4.01 7.77
C GLN A 203 7.31 3.47 8.99
N TYR A 204 6.58 3.21 10.07
CA TYR A 204 7.12 2.66 11.31
C TYR A 204 6.13 1.76 12.03
N GLY A 205 6.66 0.98 12.97
CA GLY A 205 5.89 0.06 13.79
C GLY A 205 6.45 -1.35 13.73
N ASN A 206 5.83 -2.24 14.49
CA ASN A 206 6.21 -3.65 14.52
C ASN A 206 5.20 -4.45 13.71
N VAL A 207 5.70 -5.27 12.79
CA VAL A 207 4.93 -6.20 11.98
C VAL A 207 5.32 -7.61 12.42
N GLU A 208 4.33 -8.42 12.80
CA GLU A 208 4.53 -9.84 13.11
C GLU A 208 3.81 -10.66 12.04
N VAL A 209 4.58 -11.41 11.25
CA VAL A 209 4.06 -12.40 10.29
C VAL A 209 4.04 -13.75 10.99
N ILE A 210 2.87 -14.38 11.08
CA ILE A 210 2.68 -15.65 11.78
C ILE A 210 2.30 -16.72 10.79
N ASN A 211 3.05 -17.83 10.72
CA ASN A 211 2.62 -19.05 10.02
C ASN A 211 1.76 -19.91 10.95
N HIS A 212 0.49 -20.05 10.64
CA HIS A 212 -0.49 -20.76 11.48
C HIS A 212 -0.35 -22.28 11.45
N ARG A 213 0.36 -22.83 10.46
CA ARG A 213 0.60 -24.27 10.33
C ARG A 213 1.85 -24.71 11.09
N THR A 214 2.97 -24.01 10.90
CA THR A 214 4.28 -24.40 11.47
C THR A 214 4.53 -23.77 12.83
N GLY A 215 3.86 -22.66 13.16
CA GLY A 215 4.07 -21.87 14.37
C GLY A 215 5.28 -20.93 14.29
N GLU A 216 5.94 -20.84 13.13
CA GLU A 216 7.03 -19.89 12.88
C GLU A 216 6.51 -18.45 12.88
N LYS A 217 7.39 -17.52 13.28
CA LYS A 217 7.07 -16.10 13.32
C LYS A 217 8.20 -15.27 12.73
N CYS A 218 7.89 -14.31 11.89
CA CYS A 218 8.83 -13.26 11.50
C CYS A 218 8.44 -11.95 12.20
N CYS A 219 9.34 -11.41 13.01
CA CYS A 219 9.16 -10.15 13.72
C CYS A 219 9.96 -9.06 13.00
N LEU A 220 9.28 -8.09 12.38
CA LEU A 220 9.88 -6.97 11.66
C LEU A 220 9.62 -5.66 12.41
N SER A 221 10.63 -4.81 12.48
CA SER A 221 10.59 -3.49 13.11
C SER A 221 10.92 -2.45 12.06
N PHE A 222 9.90 -1.74 11.60
CA PHE A 222 10.04 -0.55 10.76
C PHE A 222 10.45 0.59 11.69
N LYS A 223 11.71 1.02 11.55
CA LYS A 223 12.32 1.98 12.47
C LYS A 223 11.79 3.38 12.17
N PRO A 224 11.36 4.13 13.20
CA PRO A 224 11.19 5.56 13.02
C PRO A 224 12.56 6.21 12.78
N CYS A 225 12.58 7.29 12.02
CA CYS A 225 13.69 8.11 11.59
C CYS A 225 14.62 8.47 12.76
N GLY A 226 14.04 8.67 13.95
CA GLY A 226 14.75 8.93 15.19
C GLY A 226 15.39 10.32 15.22
N LEU A 227 16.10 10.62 16.31
CA LEU A 227 16.92 11.83 16.38
C LEU A 227 18.09 11.66 15.40
N PHE A 228 18.36 12.68 14.57
CA PHE A 228 19.41 12.72 13.54
C PHE A 228 19.17 11.85 12.29
N GLY A 229 18.00 11.24 12.12
CA GLY A 229 17.58 10.61 10.85
C GLY A 229 18.33 9.34 10.41
N LYS A 230 19.18 8.77 11.26
CA LYS A 230 20.01 7.61 10.93
C LYS A 230 19.23 6.32 10.65
N GLU A 231 18.01 6.25 11.15
CA GLU A 231 17.16 5.06 11.07
C GLU A 231 16.09 5.18 9.98
N LEU A 232 16.12 6.27 9.19
CA LEU A 232 15.12 6.55 8.17
C LEU A 232 14.98 5.36 7.20
N HIS A 233 13.75 4.86 7.13
CA HIS A 233 13.31 3.74 6.31
C HIS A 233 13.88 2.36 6.66
N LYS A 234 14.71 2.25 7.70
CA LYS A 234 15.29 0.95 8.08
C LYS A 234 14.21 -0.02 8.53
N VAL A 235 14.36 -1.26 8.08
CA VAL A 235 13.60 -2.41 8.56
C VAL A 235 14.61 -3.39 9.12
N GLU A 236 14.43 -3.81 10.37
CA GLU A 236 15.22 -4.88 10.99
C GLU A 236 14.28 -5.90 11.61
N GLY A 237 14.64 -7.17 11.56
CA GLY A 237 13.83 -8.23 12.12
C GLY A 237 14.56 -9.55 12.22
N TYR A 238 13.79 -10.58 12.56
CA TYR A 238 14.28 -11.94 12.68
C TYR A 238 13.14 -12.95 12.54
N ILE A 239 13.50 -14.17 12.16
CA ILE A 239 12.58 -15.31 12.14
C ILE A 239 12.81 -16.15 13.38
N LEU A 240 11.71 -16.57 14.00
CA LEU A 240 11.63 -17.53 15.09
C LEU A 240 11.03 -18.83 14.57
N ASP A 241 11.67 -19.95 14.92
CA ASP A 241 11.06 -21.26 14.76
C ASP A 241 9.95 -21.52 15.80
N LYS A 242 9.27 -22.67 15.70
CA LYS A 242 8.24 -23.10 16.65
C LYS A 242 8.73 -23.18 18.11
N SER A 243 10.03 -23.35 18.32
CA SER A 243 10.68 -23.40 19.63
C SER A 243 11.10 -22.02 20.13
N LYS A 244 10.70 -20.95 19.43
CA LYS A 244 11.06 -19.54 19.70
C LYS A 244 12.56 -19.29 19.61
N LYS A 245 13.31 -20.13 18.89
CA LYS A 245 14.72 -19.90 18.62
C LYS A 245 14.85 -19.02 17.38
N LYS A 246 15.71 -18.01 17.48
CA LYS A 246 16.06 -17.16 16.34
C LYS A 246 16.87 -17.96 15.32
N VAL A 247 16.39 -18.04 14.08
CA VAL A 247 17.05 -18.80 13.00
C VAL A 247 17.88 -17.92 12.08
N CYS A 248 17.39 -16.72 11.76
CA CYS A 248 18.10 -15.75 10.95
C CYS A 248 17.61 -14.34 11.27
N ASN A 249 18.39 -13.34 10.86
CA ASN A 249 18.01 -11.95 10.92
C ASN A 249 17.62 -11.47 9.52
N LEU A 250 16.70 -10.50 9.45
CA LEU A 250 16.38 -9.79 8.23
C LEU A 250 16.67 -8.30 8.44
N TYR A 251 17.17 -7.63 7.42
CA TYR A 251 17.46 -6.21 7.49
C TYR A 251 17.38 -5.56 6.11
N GLY A 252 17.15 -4.25 6.08
CA GLY A 252 17.06 -3.51 4.84
C GLY A 252 16.46 -2.13 5.01
N LYS A 253 15.96 -1.59 3.91
CA LYS A 253 15.13 -0.39 3.89
C LYS A 253 13.91 -0.64 3.02
N TRP A 254 12.72 -0.32 3.53
CA TRP A 254 11.47 -0.56 2.79
C TRP A 254 11.37 0.25 1.49
N THR A 255 12.22 1.26 1.30
CA THR A 255 12.34 2.05 0.07
C THR A 255 13.34 1.50 -0.94
N GLU A 256 14.12 0.46 -0.61
CA GLU A 256 15.25 0.01 -1.42
C GLU A 256 15.30 -1.52 -1.58
N CYS A 257 15.45 -2.26 -0.48
CA CYS A 257 15.74 -3.69 -0.51
C CYS A 257 15.61 -4.36 0.86
N MET A 258 15.61 -5.69 0.85
CA MET A 258 15.60 -6.53 2.04
C MET A 258 16.56 -7.72 1.86
N TYR A 259 17.35 -7.97 2.89
CA TYR A 259 18.33 -9.04 2.99
C TYR A 259 18.05 -9.94 4.19
N THR A 260 18.62 -11.14 4.17
CA THR A 260 18.73 -12.00 5.34
C THR A 260 20.16 -12.48 5.54
N VAL A 261 20.54 -12.71 6.79
CA VAL A 261 21.86 -13.21 7.19
C VAL A 261 21.71 -14.05 8.45
N ASP A 262 22.68 -14.93 8.71
CA ASP A 262 22.69 -15.71 9.93
C ASP A 262 22.77 -14.81 11.18
N THR A 263 22.19 -15.29 12.27
CA THR A 263 22.08 -14.50 13.50
C THR A 263 23.43 -14.14 14.12
N ALA A 264 24.42 -15.03 14.07
CA ALA A 264 25.72 -14.77 14.70
C ALA A 264 26.48 -13.64 13.98
N THR A 265 26.46 -13.66 12.65
CA THR A 265 27.05 -12.62 11.80
C THR A 265 26.34 -11.28 12.00
N PHE A 266 25.00 -11.26 12.05
CA PHE A 266 24.26 -10.02 12.31
C PHE A 266 24.62 -9.37 13.64
N GLU A 267 24.63 -10.16 14.73
CA GLU A 267 24.94 -9.64 16.07
C GLU A 267 26.40 -9.19 16.18
N THR A 268 27.32 -9.83 15.44
CA THR A 268 28.73 -9.42 15.36
C THR A 268 28.87 -8.08 14.65
N HIS A 269 28.20 -7.89 13.51
CA HIS A 269 28.16 -6.62 12.78
C HIS A 269 27.62 -5.49 13.67
N LYS A 270 26.46 -5.72 14.31
CA LYS A 270 25.80 -4.72 15.16
C LYS A 270 26.66 -4.29 16.36
N LYS A 271 27.49 -5.18 16.91
CA LYS A 271 28.44 -4.84 17.98
C LYS A 271 29.59 -3.97 17.46
N ASN A 272 30.12 -4.29 16.28
CA ASN A 272 31.19 -3.52 15.66
C ASN A 272 30.72 -2.10 15.29
N ASP A 273 29.52 -1.95 14.75
CA ASP A 273 28.92 -0.64 14.43
C ASP A 273 28.76 0.23 15.67
N LYS A 274 28.26 -0.35 16.77
CA LYS A 274 28.12 0.35 18.04
C LYS A 274 29.47 0.85 18.55
N LYS A 275 30.48 -0.03 18.57
CA LYS A 275 31.84 0.32 19.00
C LYS A 275 32.43 1.44 18.14
N ALA A 276 32.31 1.34 16.81
CA ALA A 276 32.78 2.38 15.89
C ALA A 276 32.05 3.72 16.10
N SER A 277 30.75 3.68 16.43
CA SER A 277 29.97 4.89 16.72
C SER A 277 30.36 5.57 18.05
N GLU A 278 30.75 4.77 19.05
CA GLU A 278 31.25 5.25 20.34
C GLU A 278 32.65 5.86 20.21
N ASP A 279 33.54 5.20 19.44
CA ASP A 279 34.89 5.69 19.14
C ASP A 279 34.86 7.01 18.34
N LYS A 280 33.90 7.18 17.41
CA LYS A 280 33.70 8.46 16.69
C LYS A 280 33.14 9.58 17.57
N LYS A 281 32.40 9.24 18.65
CA LYS A 281 31.89 10.23 19.61
C LYS A 281 32.97 10.69 20.59
N SER A 282 33.90 9.81 20.97
CA SER A 282 35.02 10.18 21.84
C SER A 282 36.07 11.05 21.14
N SER A 283 36.15 11.01 19.80
CA SER A 283 37.07 11.86 19.01
C SER A 283 36.51 13.22 18.61
N LYS A 284 35.18 13.45 18.68
CA LYS A 284 34.53 14.74 18.37
C LYS A 284 34.17 15.52 19.64
N GLN A 285 35.18 15.96 20.40
CA GLN A 285 35.05 17.03 21.40
C GLN A 285 35.71 18.32 20.89
N SER A 286 35.20 18.90 19.80
CA SER A 286 35.40 20.32 19.43
C SER A 286 34.77 20.64 18.07
N SER A 287 33.50 21.05 18.06
CA SER A 287 32.92 22.07 17.17
C SER A 287 31.40 21.99 17.18
N ASP A 288 30.76 23.02 17.73
CA ASP A 288 29.35 23.32 17.47
C ASP A 288 29.23 23.75 16.02
N SER A 289 28.54 22.94 15.21
CA SER A 289 27.97 23.39 13.94
C SER A 289 26.58 22.78 13.80
N GLU A 290 25.60 23.66 13.59
CA GLU A 290 24.22 23.31 13.29
C GLU A 290 24.18 22.54 11.97
N GLU A 291 24.19 21.20 12.05
CA GLU A 291 24.01 20.33 10.89
C GLU A 291 22.54 20.38 10.44
N THR A 292 22.32 21.05 9.31
CA THR A 292 21.12 20.90 8.50
C THR A 292 20.96 19.43 8.09
N LEU A 293 19.74 18.91 8.12
CA LEU A 293 19.41 17.53 7.75
C LEU A 293 19.83 17.27 6.28
N GLN A 294 21.04 16.77 6.05
CA GLN A 294 21.50 16.40 4.72
C GLN A 294 20.73 15.17 4.25
N SER A 295 19.89 15.38 3.24
CA SER A 295 19.15 14.35 2.50
C SER A 295 20.08 13.54 1.57
N GLY A 296 21.13 12.95 2.13
CA GLY A 296 21.96 11.93 1.49
C GLY A 296 21.74 10.63 2.22
N GLY A 297 20.81 9.80 1.73
CA GLY A 297 20.53 8.49 2.33
C GLY A 297 21.79 7.65 2.33
N ASP A 298 22.34 7.38 3.53
CA ASP A 298 23.51 6.51 3.70
C ASP A 298 23.18 5.16 3.04
N LEU A 299 23.92 4.79 1.99
CA LEU A 299 23.69 3.56 1.23
C LEU A 299 23.70 2.39 2.23
N LEU A 300 22.71 1.49 2.14
CA LEU A 300 22.65 0.35 3.04
C LEU A 300 23.92 -0.50 2.89
N GLU A 301 24.71 -0.59 3.96
CA GLU A 301 25.87 -1.49 4.00
C GLU A 301 25.38 -2.96 4.01
N VAL A 302 25.85 -3.74 3.05
CA VAL A 302 25.48 -5.15 2.94
C VAL A 302 26.45 -5.97 3.77
N ILE A 303 25.94 -6.59 4.84
CA ILE A 303 26.69 -7.48 5.72
C ILE A 303 27.21 -8.66 4.89
N PRO A 304 28.52 -8.97 4.89
CA PRO A 304 29.06 -10.12 4.18
C PRO A 304 28.37 -11.43 4.56
N GLY A 305 28.06 -12.26 3.57
CA GLY A 305 27.29 -13.50 3.75
C GLY A 305 25.77 -13.34 3.70
N SER A 306 25.27 -12.12 3.46
CA SER A 306 23.83 -11.88 3.30
C SER A 306 23.28 -12.38 1.97
N GLN A 307 22.05 -12.89 2.01
CA GLN A 307 21.23 -13.27 0.86
C GLN A 307 20.22 -12.14 0.58
N LEU A 308 20.14 -11.70 -0.67
CA LEU A 308 19.11 -10.75 -1.12
C LEU A 308 17.75 -11.46 -1.21
N LEU A 309 16.73 -10.90 -0.56
CA LEU A 309 15.36 -11.41 -0.62
C LEU A 309 14.49 -10.58 -1.58
N TRP A 310 14.65 -9.26 -1.56
CA TRP A 310 13.87 -8.34 -2.39
C TRP A 310 14.63 -7.05 -2.65
N ARG A 311 14.40 -6.45 -3.82
CA ARG A 311 14.84 -5.11 -4.20
C ARG A 311 13.71 -4.42 -4.93
N ILE A 312 13.49 -3.14 -4.62
CA ILE A 312 12.48 -2.32 -5.29
C ILE A 312 12.82 -2.16 -6.78
N ALA A 313 11.80 -2.18 -7.63
CA ALA A 313 11.95 -1.80 -9.02
C ALA A 313 12.31 -0.31 -9.11
N PRO A 314 13.28 0.09 -9.97
CA PRO A 314 13.52 1.49 -10.27
C PRO A 314 12.25 2.14 -10.80
N ARG A 315 11.96 3.36 -10.34
CA ARG A 315 10.87 4.15 -10.91
C ARG A 315 11.17 4.54 -12.36
N PRO A 316 10.15 4.64 -13.23
CA PRO A 316 10.35 5.10 -14.58
C PRO A 316 10.83 6.57 -14.58
N VAL A 317 11.56 6.98 -15.62
CA VAL A 317 12.22 8.30 -15.69
C VAL A 317 11.23 9.47 -15.56
N ASN A 318 10.00 9.28 -16.05
CA ASN A 318 8.91 10.24 -16.00
C ASN A 318 8.07 10.18 -14.69
N SER A 319 8.47 9.35 -13.71
CA SER A 319 7.72 9.13 -12.47
C SER A 319 7.41 10.44 -11.73
N VAL A 320 8.37 11.36 -11.64
CA VAL A 320 8.19 12.64 -10.92
C VAL A 320 7.08 13.48 -11.55
N GLN A 321 6.99 13.48 -12.89
CA GLN A 321 5.93 14.16 -13.62
C GLN A 321 4.59 13.42 -13.50
N MET A 322 4.60 12.15 -13.11
CA MET A 322 3.43 11.27 -13.04
C MET A 322 3.16 10.84 -11.61
N TYR A 323 3.04 11.82 -10.70
CA TYR A 323 2.66 11.62 -9.30
C TYR A 323 3.59 10.70 -8.47
N ASN A 324 4.83 10.48 -8.92
CA ASN A 324 5.77 9.51 -8.38
C ASN A 324 5.32 8.03 -8.51
N PHE A 325 4.53 7.72 -9.54
CA PHE A 325 4.01 6.37 -9.77
C PHE A 325 5.12 5.39 -10.19
N THR A 326 5.00 4.14 -9.71
CA THR A 326 5.73 3.02 -10.31
C THR A 326 5.12 2.68 -11.67
N THR A 327 5.83 1.90 -12.48
CA THR A 327 5.27 1.38 -13.73
C THR A 327 4.01 0.55 -13.47
N PHE A 328 3.97 -0.22 -12.38
CA PHE A 328 2.78 -0.94 -11.96
C PHE A 328 1.60 0.00 -11.67
N ALA A 329 1.83 1.08 -10.92
CA ALA A 329 0.78 2.05 -10.58
C ALA A 329 0.22 2.79 -11.80
N MET A 330 1.05 3.11 -12.80
CA MET A 330 0.61 3.75 -14.05
C MET A 330 -0.39 2.91 -14.85
N GLN A 331 -0.36 1.58 -14.70
CA GLN A 331 -1.22 0.66 -15.43
C GLN A 331 -2.59 0.44 -14.76
N LEU A 332 -2.75 0.86 -13.50
CA LEU A 332 -3.92 0.49 -12.69
C LEU A 332 -5.24 1.10 -13.19
N ASN A 333 -5.18 2.27 -13.82
CA ASN A 333 -6.35 3.01 -14.27
C ASN A 333 -6.50 3.03 -15.81
N GLU A 334 -5.68 2.25 -16.52
CA GLU A 334 -5.84 2.05 -17.95
C GLU A 334 -7.20 1.44 -18.25
N LEU A 335 -7.89 1.99 -19.25
CA LEU A 335 -9.21 1.56 -19.70
C LEU A 335 -9.22 1.54 -21.22
N ASP A 336 -9.42 0.35 -21.77
CA ASP A 336 -9.69 0.15 -23.19
C ASP A 336 -11.10 -0.44 -23.38
N LYS A 337 -11.50 -0.63 -24.65
CA LYS A 337 -12.83 -1.13 -25.01
C LYS A 337 -13.07 -2.58 -24.58
N GLU A 338 -12.02 -3.39 -24.47
CA GLU A 338 -12.13 -4.79 -24.08
C GLU A 338 -12.38 -4.90 -22.58
N ILE A 339 -11.64 -4.13 -21.78
CA ILE A 339 -11.85 -3.99 -20.34
C ILE A 339 -13.23 -3.37 -20.08
N GLU A 340 -13.59 -2.28 -20.75
CA GLU A 340 -14.89 -1.60 -20.58
C GLU A 340 -16.08 -2.53 -20.85
N ALA A 341 -15.93 -3.48 -21.78
CA ALA A 341 -16.99 -4.43 -22.12
C ALA A 341 -17.25 -5.49 -21.04
N VAL A 342 -16.31 -5.72 -20.10
CA VAL A 342 -16.39 -6.82 -19.12
C VAL A 342 -16.41 -6.38 -17.67
N ILE A 343 -16.00 -5.15 -17.35
CA ILE A 343 -16.02 -4.63 -15.97
C ILE A 343 -17.44 -4.23 -15.54
N PRO A 344 -17.77 -4.29 -14.23
CA PRO A 344 -19.03 -3.74 -13.75
C PRO A 344 -19.01 -2.20 -13.82
N LYS A 345 -20.21 -1.58 -13.92
CA LYS A 345 -20.37 -0.10 -13.85
C LYS A 345 -19.85 0.55 -12.56
N THR A 346 -19.47 -0.25 -11.56
CA THR A 346 -18.90 0.18 -10.28
C THR A 346 -17.38 0.18 -10.26
N ASP A 347 -16.71 -0.24 -11.33
CA ASP A 347 -15.24 -0.29 -11.40
C ASP A 347 -14.61 1.12 -11.39
N SER A 348 -13.57 1.32 -10.56
CA SER A 348 -12.89 2.60 -10.40
C SER A 348 -12.39 3.22 -11.72
N ARG A 349 -12.13 2.44 -12.77
CA ARG A 349 -11.73 2.97 -14.09
C ARG A 349 -12.81 3.82 -14.76
N LEU A 350 -14.07 3.57 -14.45
CA LEU A 350 -15.24 4.29 -14.96
C LEU A 350 -15.57 5.53 -14.12
N ARG A 351 -14.82 5.77 -13.04
CA ARG A 351 -15.10 6.87 -12.12
C ARG A 351 -14.68 8.22 -12.74
N PRO A 352 -15.62 9.15 -12.99
CA PRO A 352 -15.37 10.30 -13.86
C PRO A 352 -14.45 11.37 -13.26
N ASP A 353 -14.46 11.57 -11.93
CA ASP A 353 -13.55 12.54 -11.27
C ASP A 353 -12.08 12.11 -11.34
N ILE A 354 -11.82 10.80 -11.20
CA ILE A 354 -10.48 10.22 -11.36
C ILE A 354 -10.02 10.35 -12.81
N ARG A 355 -10.87 9.99 -13.77
CA ARG A 355 -10.54 10.06 -15.20
C ARG A 355 -10.26 11.49 -15.67
N ALA A 356 -11.08 12.45 -15.25
CA ALA A 356 -10.86 13.86 -15.55
C ALA A 356 -9.51 14.36 -14.99
N MET A 357 -9.18 13.99 -13.76
CA MET A 357 -7.90 14.36 -13.13
C MET A 357 -6.71 13.76 -13.88
N GLU A 358 -6.78 12.48 -14.24
CA GLU A 358 -5.74 11.78 -14.99
C GLU A 358 -5.48 12.40 -16.37
N ASN A 359 -6.53 12.92 -17.01
CA ASN A 359 -6.47 13.58 -18.31
C ASN A 359 -6.05 15.06 -18.25
N GLY A 360 -5.75 15.60 -17.06
CA GLY A 360 -5.32 17.00 -16.94
C GLY A 360 -6.44 18.01 -16.68
N ASP A 361 -7.69 17.58 -16.50
CA ASP A 361 -8.85 18.45 -16.30
C ASP A 361 -9.27 18.53 -14.82
N ILE A 362 -8.65 19.46 -14.08
CA ILE A 362 -8.94 19.68 -12.64
C ILE A 362 -10.32 20.24 -12.38
N ASP A 363 -10.83 21.08 -13.28
CA ASP A 363 -12.11 21.75 -13.09
C ASP A 363 -13.23 20.72 -13.21
N LEU A 364 -13.21 19.91 -14.28
CA LEU A 364 -14.14 18.81 -14.45
C LEU A 364 -14.00 17.77 -13.32
N ALA A 365 -12.77 17.42 -12.94
CA ALA A 365 -12.54 16.50 -11.83
C ALA A 365 -13.14 17.01 -10.50
N SER A 366 -13.05 18.32 -10.25
CA SER A 366 -13.59 18.94 -9.05
C SER A 366 -15.12 18.99 -9.07
N GLU A 367 -15.73 19.28 -10.22
CA GLU A 367 -17.18 19.25 -10.43
C GLU A 367 -17.74 17.83 -10.23
N GLU A 368 -17.17 16.85 -10.92
CA GLU A 368 -17.60 15.46 -10.85
C GLU A 368 -17.41 14.89 -9.44
N LYS A 369 -16.30 15.20 -8.77
CA LYS A 369 -16.08 14.77 -7.38
C LYS A 369 -17.17 15.29 -6.46
N LYS A 370 -17.54 16.56 -6.60
CA LYS A 370 -18.64 17.15 -5.82
C LYS A 370 -19.96 16.45 -6.13
N ARG A 371 -20.28 16.24 -7.42
CA ARG A 371 -21.51 15.54 -7.86
C ARG A 371 -21.61 14.14 -7.27
N LEU A 372 -20.53 13.35 -7.34
CA LEU A 372 -20.45 11.98 -6.80
C LEU A 372 -20.62 11.95 -5.28
N GLU A 373 -19.92 12.82 -4.56
CA GLU A 373 -20.04 12.88 -3.11
C GLU A 373 -21.45 13.32 -2.66
N GLU A 374 -22.08 14.25 -3.38
CA GLU A 374 -23.47 14.67 -3.12
C GLU A 374 -24.47 13.55 -3.43
N LYS A 375 -24.32 12.83 -4.56
CA LYS A 375 -25.12 11.63 -4.90
C LYS A 375 -25.04 10.59 -3.77
N GLN A 376 -23.84 10.30 -3.30
CA GLN A 376 -23.63 9.36 -2.19
C GLN A 376 -24.27 9.83 -0.87
N ARG A 377 -24.12 11.11 -0.51
CA ARG A 377 -24.75 11.69 0.70
C ARG A 377 -26.28 11.62 0.62
N ALA A 378 -26.85 11.91 -0.54
CA ALA A 378 -28.29 11.81 -0.78
C ALA A 378 -28.77 10.36 -0.67
N ALA A 379 -28.07 9.41 -1.32
CA ALA A 379 -28.39 7.98 -1.25
C ALA A 379 -28.34 7.45 0.19
N ARG A 380 -27.34 7.87 0.99
CA ARG A 380 -27.27 7.54 2.42
C ARG A 380 -28.45 8.12 3.21
N LYS A 381 -28.82 9.38 2.98
CA LYS A 381 -29.95 10.03 3.65
C LYS A 381 -31.29 9.36 3.31
N ASN A 382 -31.44 8.88 2.07
CA ASN A 382 -32.61 8.12 1.65
C ASN A 382 -32.64 6.75 2.34
N ARG A 383 -31.52 6.01 2.36
CA ARG A 383 -31.41 4.74 3.10
C ARG A 383 -31.70 4.89 4.58
N SER A 384 -31.27 5.97 5.23
CA SER A 384 -31.57 6.20 6.66
C SER A 384 -33.04 6.51 6.97
N LYS A 385 -33.87 6.77 5.95
CA LYS A 385 -35.31 7.00 6.08
C LYS A 385 -36.14 5.75 5.75
N SER A 386 -35.53 4.77 5.09
CA SER A 386 -36.08 3.44 4.85
C SER A 386 -35.52 2.46 5.87
N ASP A 387 -36.12 1.28 5.99
CA ASP A 387 -35.54 0.15 6.73
C ASP A 387 -34.49 -0.62 5.90
N ASP A 388 -34.14 -0.11 4.71
CA ASP A 388 -33.15 -0.74 3.81
C ASP A 388 -31.71 -0.54 4.30
N GLU A 389 -31.09 -1.63 4.76
CA GLU A 389 -29.66 -1.67 5.06
C GLU A 389 -28.82 -1.79 3.78
N TRP A 390 -27.63 -1.18 3.80
CA TRP A 390 -26.65 -1.40 2.73
C TRP A 390 -26.16 -2.84 2.77
N LYS A 391 -26.31 -3.54 1.64
CA LYS A 391 -25.72 -4.87 1.42
C LYS A 391 -24.52 -4.72 0.51
N THR A 392 -23.36 -5.18 0.95
CA THR A 392 -22.20 -5.41 0.10
C THR A 392 -22.52 -6.48 -0.94
N ARG A 393 -21.78 -6.50 -2.04
CA ARG A 393 -22.07 -7.42 -3.16
C ARG A 393 -21.12 -8.61 -3.19
N TRP A 394 -19.83 -8.36 -2.95
CA TRP A 394 -18.79 -9.35 -3.20
C TRP A 394 -18.09 -9.81 -1.93
N PHE A 395 -18.30 -9.12 -0.82
CA PHE A 395 -17.72 -9.46 0.48
C PHE A 395 -18.78 -9.55 1.56
N HIS A 396 -18.54 -10.37 2.58
CA HIS A 396 -19.39 -10.48 3.77
C HIS A 396 -18.53 -10.47 5.04
N GLN A 397 -19.11 -10.04 6.16
CA GLN A 397 -18.41 -10.08 7.44
C GLN A 397 -18.35 -11.51 7.98
N GLY A 398 -17.19 -11.91 8.48
CA GLY A 398 -16.99 -13.23 9.08
C GLY A 398 -15.71 -13.29 9.91
N PRO A 399 -15.54 -14.34 10.74
CA PRO A 399 -14.29 -14.55 11.45
C PRO A 399 -13.20 -15.03 10.47
N ASN A 400 -12.03 -14.41 10.51
CA ASN A 400 -10.85 -14.89 9.81
C ASN A 400 -10.54 -16.34 10.23
N PRO A 401 -10.40 -17.29 9.29
CA PRO A 401 -10.35 -18.71 9.61
C PRO A 401 -9.09 -19.14 10.38
N HIS A 402 -8.05 -18.30 10.42
CA HIS A 402 -6.76 -18.65 11.04
C HIS A 402 -6.55 -18.02 12.41
N ASN A 403 -7.16 -16.87 12.69
CA ASN A 403 -6.98 -16.16 13.97
C ASN A 403 -8.29 -15.75 14.67
N GLY A 404 -9.46 -15.96 14.05
CA GLY A 404 -10.77 -15.67 14.62
C GLY A 404 -11.14 -14.18 14.72
N SER A 405 -10.29 -13.27 14.24
CA SER A 405 -10.59 -11.84 14.20
C SER A 405 -11.72 -11.52 13.19
N GLN A 406 -12.44 -10.42 13.40
CA GLN A 406 -13.46 -9.96 12.44
C GLN A 406 -12.80 -9.52 11.13
N ASP A 407 -13.32 -9.98 10.01
CA ASP A 407 -12.78 -9.71 8.68
C ASP A 407 -13.90 -9.54 7.64
N TRP A 408 -13.52 -9.14 6.42
CA TRP A 408 -14.39 -9.12 5.25
C TRP A 408 -13.92 -10.19 4.27
N LEU A 409 -14.68 -11.28 4.19
CA LEU A 409 -14.35 -12.43 3.38
C LEU A 409 -14.97 -12.29 2.00
N PHE A 410 -14.19 -12.59 0.96
CA PHE A 410 -14.71 -12.67 -0.40
C PHE A 410 -15.78 -13.75 -0.47
N SER A 411 -16.85 -13.43 -1.18
CA SER A 411 -17.95 -14.36 -1.42
C SER A 411 -17.59 -15.20 -2.64
N SER A 412 -18.37 -15.15 -3.71
CA SER A 412 -18.04 -15.76 -5.00
C SER A 412 -18.80 -14.99 -6.09
N GLY A 413 -18.70 -15.43 -7.34
CA GLY A 413 -19.57 -14.92 -8.42
C GLY A 413 -19.12 -13.62 -9.10
N TYR A 414 -18.17 -12.86 -8.52
CA TYR A 414 -17.68 -11.64 -9.16
C TYR A 414 -17.13 -11.89 -10.58
N TRP A 415 -16.37 -12.98 -10.73
CA TRP A 415 -15.73 -13.36 -11.99
C TRP A 415 -16.68 -14.04 -12.98
N ASP A 416 -17.93 -14.32 -12.60
CA ASP A 416 -18.94 -14.92 -13.48
C ASP A 416 -19.59 -13.87 -14.41
N ARG A 417 -19.26 -12.58 -14.21
CA ARG A 417 -19.67 -11.42 -15.02
C ARG A 417 -21.18 -11.13 -15.05
N ASP A 418 -21.97 -11.66 -14.10
CA ASP A 418 -23.35 -11.22 -13.88
C ASP A 418 -23.39 -10.00 -12.94
N TYR A 419 -23.57 -8.82 -13.55
CA TYR A 419 -23.62 -7.54 -12.84
C TYR A 419 -25.01 -6.90 -12.80
N SER A 420 -26.06 -7.69 -13.02
CA SER A 420 -27.44 -7.18 -13.07
C SER A 420 -27.89 -6.42 -11.81
N GLN A 421 -27.30 -6.72 -10.64
CA GLN A 421 -27.68 -6.14 -9.33
C GLN A 421 -26.62 -5.20 -8.72
N VAL A 422 -25.65 -4.72 -9.49
CA VAL A 422 -24.62 -3.80 -8.97
C VAL A 422 -25.17 -2.36 -8.81
N PRO A 423 -24.76 -1.64 -7.74
CA PRO A 423 -25.29 -0.32 -7.44
C PRO A 423 -24.93 0.71 -8.51
N ASP A 424 -25.78 1.71 -8.71
CA ASP A 424 -25.47 2.89 -9.52
C ASP A 424 -24.85 3.98 -8.64
N ILE A 425 -23.53 4.16 -8.75
CA ILE A 425 -22.73 5.03 -7.87
C ILE A 425 -22.07 6.20 -8.58
N TYR A 426 -21.94 6.18 -9.91
CA TYR A 426 -21.33 7.25 -10.69
C TYR A 426 -22.31 8.26 -11.25
#